data_AF-A0A0D6Z8R2-F1
#
_entry.id   AF-A0A0D6Z8R2-F1
#
_cell.length_a   1.000
_cell.length_b   1.000
_cell.length_c   1.000
_cell.angle_alpha   90.00
_cell.angle_beta   90.00
_cell.angle_gamma   90.00
#
_symmetry.space_group_name_H-M   'P 1'
#
loop_
_entity.id
_entity.type
_entity.pdbx_description
1 polymer ?
#
loop_
_entity_poly.entity_id
_entity_poly.type
_entity_poly.pdbx_seq_one_letter_code
_entity_poly.pdbx_strand_id
1 'polypeptide(L)' 'MKIFLDLRVNIGLVLTIIGIIIFLTGLIAKPELESLHGVNINLIWGIVTTIVGAFFLGLYFKNPDQE' A
#
# COMPACT_ATOMS: atom_id res chain seq x y z
N MET A 1 -14.37 19.51 -1.57
CA MET A 1 -14.92 18.15 -1.81
C MET A 1 -14.45 17.51 -3.13
N LYS A 2 -13.50 18.12 -3.89
CA LYS A 2 -12.96 17.51 -5.13
C LYS A 2 -11.95 16.39 -4.89
N ILE A 3 -11.30 16.36 -3.72
CA ILE A 3 -10.23 15.40 -3.39
C ILE A 3 -10.68 13.92 -3.45
N PHE A 4 -11.95 13.66 -3.14
CA PHE A 4 -12.52 12.30 -3.19
C PHE A 4 -13.02 11.92 -4.59
N LEU A 5 -12.97 12.82 -5.58
CA LEU A 5 -13.22 12.51 -6.98
C LEU A 5 -11.92 12.19 -7.73
N ASP A 6 -10.78 12.60 -7.17
CA ASP A 6 -9.48 12.26 -7.73
C ASP A 6 -9.19 10.76 -7.56
N LEU A 7 -9.06 10.08 -8.70
CA LEU A 7 -8.80 8.65 -8.75
C LEU A 7 -7.46 8.30 -8.05
N ARG A 8 -6.46 9.18 -8.13
CA ARG A 8 -5.14 8.98 -7.51
C ARG A 8 -5.26 8.93 -6.00
N VAL A 9 -6.10 9.80 -5.42
CA VAL A 9 -6.34 9.85 -3.97
C VAL A 9 -7.07 8.60 -3.51
N ASN A 10 -8.15 8.20 -4.18
CA ASN A 10 -8.93 7.03 -3.80
C ASN A 10 -8.12 5.74 -3.91
N ILE A 11 -7.45 5.51 -5.05
CA ILE A 11 -6.59 4.34 -5.25
C ILE A 11 -5.43 4.36 -4.26
N GLY A 12 -4.78 5.51 -4.09
CA GLY A 12 -3.66 5.68 -3.17
C GLY A 12 -4.04 5.33 -1.73
N LEU A 13 -5.17 5.86 -1.23
CA LEU A 13 -5.67 5.58 0.10
C LEU A 13 -6.00 4.09 0.30
N VAL A 14 -6.75 3.48 -0.62
CA VAL A 14 -7.13 2.07 -0.51
C VAL A 14 -5.89 1.18 -0.49
N LEU A 15 -4.96 1.38 -1.43
CA LEU A 15 -3.73 0.58 -1.49
C LEU A 15 -2.85 0.80 -0.25
N THR A 16 -2.68 2.04 0.21
CA THR A 16 -1.89 2.31 1.42
C THR A 16 -2.51 1.65 2.65
N ILE A 17 -3.83 1.77 2.86
CA ILE A 17 -4.51 1.18 4.03
C ILE A 17 -4.42 -0.35 3.98
N ILE A 18 -4.75 -0.96 2.85
CA ILE A 18 -4.69 -2.42 2.68
C ILE A 18 -3.25 -2.92 2.81
N GLY A 19 -2.29 -2.24 2.20
CA GLY A 19 -0.87 -2.56 2.30
C GLY A 19 -0.36 -2.53 3.74
N ILE A 20 -0.75 -1.51 4.53
CA ILE A 20 -0.40 -1.41 5.95
C ILE A 20 -0.99 -2.59 6.73
N ILE A 21 -2.26 -2.92 6.50
CA ILE A 21 -2.90 -4.06 7.19
C ILE A 21 -2.14 -5.36 6.88
N ILE A 22 -1.84 -5.63 5.61
CA ILE A 22 -1.10 -6.82 5.18
C ILE A 22 0.34 -6.83 5.75
N PHE A 23 0.99 -5.68 5.80
CA PHE A 23 2.32 -5.56 6.39
C PHE A 23 2.28 -5.90 7.89
N LEU A 24 1.32 -5.35 8.64
CA LEU A 24 1.14 -5.63 10.06
C LEU A 24 0.79 -7.11 10.30
N THR A 25 -0.02 -7.73 9.44
CA THR A 25 -0.28 -9.17 9.54
C THR A 25 0.99 -9.98 9.29
N GLY A 26 1.82 -9.60 8.33
CA GLY A 26 3.10 -10.24 8.06
C GLY A 26 4.12 -10.14 9.20
N LEU A 27 4.05 -9.08 10.01
CA LEU A 27 4.92 -8.90 11.20
C LEU A 27 4.55 -9.84 12.36
N ILE A 28 3.27 -10.17 12.50
CA ILE A 28 2.75 -10.92 13.65
C ILE A 28 2.57 -12.41 13.30
N ALA A 29 2.21 -12.71 12.04
CA ALA A 29 1.95 -14.06 11.58
C ALA A 29 3.25 -14.83 11.31
N LYS A 30 3.21 -16.15 11.57
CA LYS A 30 4.32 -17.05 11.22
C LYS A 30 4.45 -17.14 9.69
N PRO A 31 5.68 -17.25 9.15
CA PRO A 31 5.90 -17.47 7.72
C PRO A 31 5.20 -18.76 7.28
N GLU A 32 4.35 -18.67 6.25
CA GLU A 32 3.60 -19.82 5.73
C GLU A 32 4.33 -20.56 4.59
N LEU A 33 5.19 -19.85 3.85
CA LEU A 33 5.91 -20.41 2.70
C LEU A 33 7.34 -20.80 3.09
N GLU A 34 7.63 -22.10 3.05
CA GLU A 34 8.98 -22.63 3.30
C GLU A 34 10.02 -22.12 2.29
N SER A 35 9.58 -21.87 1.04
CA SER A 35 10.43 -21.33 -0.05
C SER A 35 10.99 -19.94 0.22
N LEU A 36 10.41 -19.20 1.19
CA LEU A 36 10.86 -17.88 1.58
C LEU A 36 11.81 -17.90 2.78
N HIS A 37 12.28 -19.08 3.21
CA HIS A 37 13.28 -19.26 4.27
C HIS A 37 12.99 -18.45 5.54
N GLY A 38 11.72 -18.42 5.96
CA GLY A 38 11.30 -17.71 7.17
C GLY A 38 10.90 -16.25 6.97
N VAL A 39 10.90 -15.73 5.74
CA VAL A 39 10.28 -14.43 5.43
C VAL A 39 8.79 -14.62 5.17
N ASN A 40 7.95 -13.81 5.84
CA ASN A 40 6.52 -13.85 5.61
C ASN A 40 6.17 -13.16 4.28
N ILE A 41 5.45 -13.85 3.40
CA ILE A 41 5.01 -13.32 2.11
C ILE A 41 4.14 -12.07 2.25
N ASN A 42 3.39 -11.96 3.34
CA ASN A 42 2.58 -10.78 3.65
C ASN A 42 3.45 -9.56 3.96
N LEU A 43 4.67 -9.71 4.49
CA LEU A 43 5.58 -8.57 4.65
C LEU A 43 5.99 -7.99 3.29
N ILE A 44 6.33 -8.87 2.34
CA ILE A 44 6.76 -8.47 1.00
C ILE A 44 5.62 -7.74 0.30
N TRP A 45 4.44 -8.36 0.21
CA TRP A 45 3.30 -7.75 -0.46
C TRP A 45 2.74 -6.54 0.28
N GLY A 46 2.73 -6.55 1.61
CA GLY A 46 2.36 -5.40 2.42
C GLY A 46 3.23 -4.17 2.12
N ILE A 47 4.56 -4.36 2.05
CA ILE A 47 5.50 -3.29 1.67
C ILE A 47 5.24 -2.83 0.24
N VAL A 48 5.16 -3.74 -0.74
CA VAL A 48 4.95 -3.42 -2.15
C VAL A 48 3.65 -2.62 -2.34
N THR A 49 2.54 -3.11 -1.79
CA THR A 49 1.23 -2.46 -1.89
C THR A 49 1.23 -1.09 -1.21
N THR A 50 1.88 -0.96 -0.04
CA THR A 50 1.98 0.33 0.66
C THR A 50 2.78 1.35 -0.15
N ILE A 51 3.92 0.95 -0.73
CA ILE A 51 4.76 1.81 -1.56
C ILE A 51 3.98 2.30 -2.79
N VAL A 52 3.24 1.40 -3.45
CA VAL A 52 2.42 1.77 -4.61
C VAL A 52 1.32 2.75 -4.21
N GLY A 53 0.62 2.50 -3.11
CA GLY A 53 -0.40 3.45 -2.61
C GLY A 53 0.20 4.82 -2.27
N ALA A 54 1.33 4.84 -1.57
CA ALA A 54 2.04 6.06 -1.21
C ALA A 54 2.55 6.81 -2.46
N PHE A 55 2.94 6.09 -3.51
CA PHE A 55 3.32 6.68 -4.79
C PHE A 55 2.16 7.43 -5.44
N PHE A 56 0.95 6.83 -5.50
CA PHE A 56 -0.24 7.50 -6.02
C PHE A 56 -0.61 8.76 -5.21
N LEU A 57 -0.53 8.68 -3.87
CA LEU A 57 -0.73 9.84 -3.01
C LEU A 57 0.34 10.92 -3.25
N GLY A 58 1.60 10.51 -3.41
CA GLY A 58 2.70 11.42 -3.75
C GLY A 58 2.52 12.13 -5.09
N LEU A 59 1.98 11.43 -6.10
CA LEU A 59 1.64 12.04 -7.39
C LEU A 59 0.53 13.10 -7.25
N TYR A 60 -0.46 12.87 -6.39
CA TYR A 60 -1.49 13.86 -6.09
C TYR A 60 -0.87 15.10 -5.42
N PHE A 61 -0.06 14.93 -4.37
CA PHE A 61 0.55 16.06 -3.66
C PHE A 61 1.54 16.85 -4.51
N LYS A 62 2.20 16.21 -5.48
CA LYS A 62 3.13 16.89 -6.40
C LYS A 62 2.39 17.82 -7.36
N ASN A 63 1.23 17.42 -7.87
CA ASN A 63 0.44 18.17 -8.84
C ASN A 63 -1.07 18.04 -8.55
N PRO A 64 -1.58 18.75 -7.53
CA PRO A 64 -2.98 18.65 -7.11
C PRO A 64 -3.96 19.31 -8.10
N ASP A 65 -3.46 20.20 -8.97
CA ASP A 65 -4.30 21.08 -9.82
C ASP A 65 -4.40 20.62 -11.29
N GLN A 66 -3.90 19.43 -11.65
CA GLN A 66 -3.95 18.89 -13.02
C GLN A 66 -5.29 18.20 -13.37
N GLU A 67 -6.39 18.59 -12.72
CA GLU A 67 -7.75 18.17 -13.09
C GLU A 67 -8.35 19.03 -14.22
#